data_AF-A0A8T7MA12-F1
#
_entry.id   AF-A0A8T7MA12-F1
#
_cell.length_a   1.000
_cell.length_b   1.000
_cell.length_c   1.000
_cell.angle_alpha   90.00
_cell.angle_beta   90.00
_cell.angle_gamma   90.00
#
_symmetry.space_group_name_H-M   'P 1'
#
loop_
_entity.id
_entity.type
_entity.pdbx_description
1 polymer ?
#
loop_
_entity_poly.entity_id
_entity_poly.type
_entity_poly.pdbx_seq_one_letter_code
_entity_poly.pdbx_strand_id
1 'polypeptide(L)'
;MRVSLALILLFGLSLLLGACGEAATLYPPTPTIPATTPTFTIQVPVPPKPKPAPGWEFRWLQDTSCTLPCYEGITPGKTSAEEAMTLLQQNPLVSAVSIGYFEGDAYGFIAWDWVDAKKRADGSIGTGGYIQYDATKPTRTIYSISPALPQVPLKEVIKRYGYPTHVIAPFSWEDAGRSLYYYLYLIYQPQGLILYNKYYTKEPPINEDISFGKLSIVNPDYISSQQKLYGFPADPSFIVPWEGFKDFRYYCRMTDKGQIVKCDSVLDAYPNGKRK
;
A
#
# COMPACT_ATOMS: atom_id res chain seq x y z
N MET A 1 15.98 -1.12 59.09
CA MET A 1 16.52 0.24 58.81
C MET A 1 16.03 0.59 57.41
N ARG A 2 14.95 1.32 57.13
CA ARG A 2 14.46 2.66 57.55
C ARG A 2 15.47 3.80 57.31
N VAL A 3 14.96 4.86 56.66
CA VAL A 3 15.45 6.26 56.51
C VAL A 3 16.36 6.47 55.27
N SER A 4 16.23 7.45 54.35
CA SER A 4 15.43 8.69 54.29
C SER A 4 15.22 9.24 52.86
N LEU A 5 14.19 10.10 52.78
CA LEU A 5 13.77 11.02 51.72
C LEU A 5 14.43 12.41 51.95
N ALA A 6 14.91 13.11 50.91
CA ALA A 6 15.15 14.57 50.87
C ALA A 6 15.45 14.96 49.41
N LEU A 7 14.59 15.64 48.63
CA LEU A 7 14.13 17.03 48.72
C LEU A 7 15.27 18.07 48.67
N ILE A 8 15.68 18.49 47.47
CA ILE A 8 16.37 19.77 47.24
C ILE A 8 15.73 20.47 46.03
N LEU A 9 15.16 21.62 46.32
CA LEU A 9 14.45 22.56 45.46
C LEU A 9 15.19 23.91 45.66
N LEU A 10 15.26 24.72 44.60
CA LEU A 10 15.77 26.11 44.52
C LEU A 10 17.29 26.32 44.40
N PHE A 11 17.74 26.82 43.24
CA PHE A 11 18.18 28.22 43.05
C PHE A 11 18.81 28.38 41.65
N GLY A 12 18.33 29.34 40.86
CA GLY A 12 18.93 29.66 39.55
C GLY A 12 18.14 30.63 38.68
N LEU A 13 17.39 31.54 39.30
CA LEU A 13 16.81 32.71 38.63
C LEU A 13 17.93 33.75 38.49
N SER A 14 18.41 34.02 37.28
CA SER A 14 19.25 35.18 37.01
C SER A 14 18.91 35.73 35.63
N LEU A 15 18.36 36.94 35.67
CA LEU A 15 18.06 37.80 34.54
C LEU A 15 19.32 38.06 33.71
N LEU A 16 19.18 38.04 32.39
CA LEU A 16 19.86 39.00 31.53
C LEU A 16 18.85 39.58 30.53
N LEU A 17 18.40 40.78 30.90
CA LEU A 17 17.84 41.79 30.01
C LEU A 17 18.85 42.15 28.93
N GLY A 18 18.38 42.41 27.71
CA GLY A 18 19.15 43.22 26.76
C GLY A 18 18.93 42.87 25.30
N ALA A 19 17.87 43.43 24.71
CA ALA A 19 17.91 44.13 23.41
C ALA A 19 16.48 44.38 22.93
N CYS A 20 15.91 45.54 23.29
CA CYS A 20 14.85 46.14 22.49
C CYS A 20 15.50 46.63 21.18
N GLY A 21 15.49 45.79 20.15
CA GLY A 21 15.75 46.21 18.79
C GLY A 21 14.45 46.65 18.14
N GLU A 22 14.44 47.87 17.59
CA GLU A 22 13.34 48.45 16.84
C GLU A 22 12.80 47.47 15.79
N ALA A 23 11.54 47.08 15.95
CA ALA A 23 10.80 46.34 14.95
C ALA A 23 10.50 47.27 13.77
N ALA A 24 11.44 47.37 12.83
CA ALA A 24 11.15 47.88 11.51
C ALA A 24 10.04 46.99 10.92
N THR A 25 8.84 47.56 10.83
CA THR A 25 7.66 46.97 10.22
C THR A 25 7.86 46.89 8.71
N LEU A 26 8.69 45.96 8.27
CA LEU A 26 8.70 45.46 6.90
C LEU A 26 7.46 44.57 6.74
N TYR A 27 6.27 45.17 6.79
CA TYR A 27 5.09 44.49 6.26
C TYR A 27 5.34 44.32 4.76
N PRO A 28 5.48 43.08 4.25
CA PRO A 28 5.51 42.87 2.82
C PRO A 28 4.23 43.47 2.23
N PRO A 29 4.31 44.16 1.08
CA PRO A 29 3.12 44.72 0.44
C PRO A 29 2.06 43.64 0.31
N THR A 30 0.84 43.96 0.74
CA THR A 30 -0.32 43.08 0.63
C THR A 30 -0.35 42.51 -0.79
N PRO A 31 -0.22 41.18 -0.98
CA PRO A 31 -0.25 40.59 -2.30
C PRO A 31 -1.57 40.99 -2.95
N THR A 32 -1.48 41.80 -4.00
CA THR A 32 -2.66 42.18 -4.79
C THR A 32 -3.12 40.92 -5.48
N ILE A 33 -4.17 40.28 -4.96
CA ILE A 33 -4.77 39.10 -5.55
C ILE A 33 -5.23 39.51 -6.96
N PRO A 34 -4.64 38.96 -8.04
CA PRO A 34 -5.09 39.28 -9.39
C PRO A 34 -6.56 38.89 -9.48
N ALA A 35 -7.40 39.82 -9.96
CA ALA A 35 -8.79 39.53 -10.23
C ALA A 35 -8.87 38.44 -11.32
N THR A 36 -9.03 37.18 -10.91
CA THR A 36 -9.21 36.05 -11.81
C THR A 36 -10.58 36.17 -12.47
N THR A 37 -10.60 36.59 -13.73
CA THR A 37 -11.81 36.55 -14.56
C THR A 37 -12.31 35.10 -14.65
N PRO A 38 -13.58 34.82 -14.35
CA PRO A 38 -14.12 33.47 -14.42
C PRO A 38 -14.00 32.96 -15.86
N THR A 39 -13.13 31.98 -16.06
CA THR A 39 -13.00 31.30 -17.35
C THR A 39 -14.07 30.22 -17.43
N PHE A 40 -15.13 30.49 -18.19
CA PHE A 40 -16.13 29.47 -18.50
C PHE A 40 -15.50 28.43 -19.41
N THR A 41 -15.21 27.26 -18.85
CA THR A 41 -14.72 26.11 -19.62
C THR A 41 -15.94 25.33 -20.09
N ILE A 42 -16.26 25.40 -21.39
CA ILE A 42 -17.28 24.53 -21.98
C ILE A 42 -16.77 23.09 -21.87
N GLN A 43 -17.39 22.29 -21.00
CA GLN A 43 -17.10 20.86 -20.93
C GLN A 43 -17.64 20.19 -22.19
N VAL A 44 -16.76 19.93 -23.16
CA VAL A 44 -17.09 19.10 -24.31
C VAL A 44 -17.43 17.69 -23.78
N PRO A 45 -18.59 17.11 -24.12
CA PRO A 45 -18.94 15.76 -23.72
C PRO A 45 -17.84 14.80 -24.19
N VAL A 46 -17.18 14.13 -23.25
CA VAL A 46 -16.16 13.12 -23.57
C VAL A 46 -16.88 11.94 -24.22
N PRO A 47 -16.50 11.52 -25.45
CA PRO A 47 -17.10 10.36 -26.09
C PRO A 47 -17.05 9.13 -25.17
N PRO A 48 -18.10 8.29 -25.15
CA PRO A 48 -18.10 7.08 -24.34
C PRO A 48 -16.93 6.17 -24.75
N LYS A 49 -16.17 5.66 -23.77
CA LYS A 49 -15.07 4.72 -24.01
C LYS A 49 -15.63 3.38 -24.53
N PRO A 50 -14.94 2.73 -25.49
CA PRO A 50 -15.37 1.44 -26.01
C PRO A 50 -15.35 0.37 -24.90
N LYS A 51 -16.26 -0.59 -24.99
CA LYS A 51 -16.28 -1.73 -24.08
C LYS A 51 -14.98 -2.53 -24.21
N PRO A 52 -14.31 -2.88 -23.09
CA PRO A 52 -13.16 -3.77 -23.12
C PRO A 52 -13.43 -5.12 -23.81
N ALA A 53 -12.43 -5.68 -24.48
CA ALA A 53 -12.50 -7.03 -25.03
C ALA A 53 -12.53 -8.08 -23.89
N PRO A 54 -13.18 -9.24 -24.07
CA PRO A 54 -13.19 -10.29 -23.04
C PRO A 54 -11.78 -10.72 -22.60
N GLY A 55 -11.57 -10.90 -21.29
CA GLY A 55 -10.29 -11.33 -20.72
C GLY A 55 -9.24 -10.23 -20.58
N TRP A 56 -9.62 -8.97 -20.79
CA TRP A 56 -8.73 -7.83 -20.61
C TRP A 56 -8.11 -7.78 -19.21
N GLU A 57 -8.81 -8.30 -18.21
CA GLU A 57 -8.41 -8.35 -16.80
C GLU A 57 -7.16 -9.21 -16.56
N PHE A 58 -6.86 -10.12 -17.49
CA PHE A 58 -5.69 -11.01 -17.44
C PHE A 58 -4.55 -10.54 -18.34
N ARG A 59 -4.64 -9.34 -18.93
CA ARG A 59 -3.61 -8.81 -19.85
C ARG A 59 -2.25 -8.58 -19.17
N TRP A 60 -2.23 -8.35 -17.87
CA TRP A 60 -1.00 -8.28 -17.07
C TRP A 60 -0.28 -9.64 -16.98
N LEU A 61 -0.92 -10.75 -17.35
CA LEU A 61 -0.26 -12.06 -17.51
C LEU A 61 0.23 -12.29 -18.95
N GLN A 62 -0.05 -11.38 -19.89
CA GLN A 62 0.12 -11.60 -21.33
C GLN A 62 1.08 -10.59 -22.02
N ASP A 63 1.83 -9.77 -21.28
CA ASP A 63 2.82 -8.79 -21.81
C ASP A 63 2.30 -7.75 -22.81
N THR A 64 1.01 -7.42 -22.76
CA THR A 64 0.41 -6.64 -23.86
C THR A 64 0.68 -5.13 -23.82
N SER A 65 1.25 -4.57 -22.75
CA SER A 65 1.53 -3.12 -22.63
C SER A 65 2.96 -2.81 -22.21
N CYS A 66 3.47 -3.49 -21.17
CA CYS A 66 4.87 -3.46 -20.77
C CYS A 66 5.18 -4.64 -19.81
N THR A 67 6.45 -4.87 -19.52
CA THR A 67 6.90 -5.89 -18.56
C THR A 67 6.92 -5.33 -17.14
N LEU A 68 6.45 -6.12 -16.17
CA LEU A 68 6.56 -5.78 -14.75
C LEU A 68 7.98 -5.35 -14.36
N PRO A 69 8.16 -4.34 -13.50
CA PRO A 69 7.15 -3.67 -12.65
C PRO A 69 6.33 -2.57 -13.36
N CYS A 70 6.40 -2.44 -14.69
CA CYS A 70 5.54 -1.52 -15.41
C CYS A 70 4.11 -2.07 -15.53
N TYR A 71 3.11 -1.21 -15.36
CA TYR A 71 1.70 -1.51 -15.56
C TYR A 71 1.05 -0.41 -16.39
N GLU A 72 0.58 -0.74 -17.60
CA GLU A 72 -0.08 0.23 -18.49
C GLU A 72 0.75 1.51 -18.72
N GLY A 73 2.08 1.37 -18.82
CA GLY A 73 3.03 2.48 -18.98
C GLY A 73 3.49 3.14 -17.67
N ILE A 74 2.89 2.79 -16.53
CA ILE A 74 3.21 3.37 -15.22
C ILE A 74 4.24 2.47 -14.53
N THR A 75 5.41 3.03 -14.16
CA THR A 75 6.48 2.30 -13.48
C THR A 75 6.76 2.88 -12.10
N PRO A 76 6.54 2.14 -11.01
CA PRO A 76 6.88 2.57 -9.66
C PRO A 76 8.35 2.99 -9.54
N GLY A 77 8.60 4.10 -8.83
CA GLY A 77 9.92 4.71 -8.66
C GLY A 77 10.40 5.55 -9.85
N LYS A 78 9.67 5.56 -10.97
CA LYS A 78 10.02 6.35 -12.17
C LYS A 78 8.93 7.33 -12.58
N THR A 79 7.69 6.86 -12.68
CA THR A 79 6.54 7.67 -13.10
C THR A 79 6.09 8.61 -11.97
N SER A 80 5.79 9.87 -12.29
CA SER A 80 5.19 10.82 -11.33
C SER A 80 3.68 10.64 -11.21
N ALA A 81 3.06 11.22 -10.17
CA ALA A 81 1.61 11.19 -10.01
C ALA A 81 0.87 11.86 -11.19
N GLU A 82 1.36 12.99 -11.67
CA GLU A 82 0.76 13.74 -12.77
C GLU A 82 0.88 12.98 -14.11
N GLU A 83 2.01 12.32 -14.34
CA GLU A 83 2.21 11.45 -15.51
C GLU A 83 1.31 10.22 -15.44
N ALA A 84 1.24 9.55 -14.28
CA ALA A 84 0.37 8.39 -14.07
C ALA A 84 -1.12 8.73 -14.27
N MET A 85 -1.56 9.90 -13.78
CA MET A 85 -2.92 10.38 -13.99
C MET A 85 -3.22 10.58 -15.49
N THR A 86 -2.28 11.16 -16.23
CA THR A 86 -2.40 11.35 -17.69
C THR A 86 -2.49 10.01 -18.42
N LEU A 87 -1.61 9.05 -18.08
CA LEU A 87 -1.61 7.70 -18.66
C LEU A 87 -2.94 6.95 -18.38
N LEU A 88 -3.45 7.03 -17.15
CA LEU A 88 -4.75 6.44 -16.80
C LEU A 88 -5.92 7.09 -17.56
N GLN A 89 -5.92 8.41 -17.71
CA GLN A 89 -6.97 9.12 -18.45
C GLN A 89 -6.99 8.70 -19.94
N GLN A 90 -5.83 8.48 -20.53
CA GLN A 90 -5.66 8.02 -21.91
C GLN A 90 -5.97 6.53 -22.10
N ASN A 91 -5.92 5.73 -21.03
CA ASN A 91 -6.17 4.29 -21.12
C ASN A 91 -7.65 4.00 -21.48
N PRO A 92 -7.94 3.25 -22.57
CA PRO A 92 -9.31 2.96 -22.99
C PRO A 92 -10.08 2.06 -22.02
N LEU A 93 -9.41 1.36 -21.10
CA LEU A 93 -10.00 0.48 -20.10
C LEU A 93 -10.42 1.22 -18.82
N VAL A 94 -9.93 2.44 -18.62
CA VAL A 94 -10.05 3.19 -17.36
C VAL A 94 -11.07 4.32 -17.48
N SER A 95 -11.78 4.62 -16.40
CA SER A 95 -12.71 5.73 -16.25
C SER A 95 -12.58 6.35 -14.86
N ALA A 96 -13.22 7.51 -14.64
CA ALA A 96 -13.32 8.16 -13.33
C ALA A 96 -11.98 8.30 -12.57
N VAL A 97 -10.91 8.70 -13.28
CA VAL A 97 -9.60 8.92 -12.67
C VAL A 97 -9.68 10.12 -11.73
N SER A 98 -9.27 9.94 -10.48
CA SER A 98 -9.22 10.98 -9.47
C SER A 98 -7.89 10.93 -8.72
N ILE A 99 -7.42 12.09 -8.27
CA ILE A 99 -6.21 12.23 -7.46
C ILE A 99 -6.61 12.85 -6.11
N GLY A 100 -6.07 12.30 -5.04
CA GLY A 100 -6.37 12.72 -3.68
C GLY A 100 -5.20 12.50 -2.73
N TYR A 101 -5.43 12.83 -1.46
CA TYR A 101 -4.48 12.69 -0.38
C TYR A 101 -5.18 12.11 0.85
N PHE A 102 -4.45 11.34 1.65
CA PHE A 102 -4.93 10.92 2.95
C PHE A 102 -4.60 12.03 3.97
N GLU A 103 -5.60 12.55 4.66
CA GLU A 103 -5.40 13.63 5.63
C GLU A 103 -4.48 13.16 6.77
N GLY A 104 -3.44 13.94 7.05
CA GLY A 104 -2.44 13.61 8.07
C GLY A 104 -1.35 12.62 7.62
N ASP A 105 -1.41 12.11 6.40
CA ASP A 105 -0.41 11.19 5.86
C ASP A 105 0.55 11.87 4.87
N ALA A 106 1.77 11.32 4.80
CA ALA A 106 2.78 11.68 3.81
C ALA A 106 2.46 11.17 2.38
N TYR A 107 1.28 10.58 2.18
CA TYR A 107 0.94 9.81 0.99
C TYR A 107 -0.26 10.40 0.26
N GLY A 108 -0.13 10.45 -1.06
CA GLY A 108 -1.23 10.69 -1.96
C GLY A 108 -1.67 9.42 -2.66
N PHE A 109 -2.85 9.47 -3.29
CA PHE A 109 -3.35 8.38 -4.10
C PHE A 109 -3.97 8.87 -5.40
N ILE A 110 -3.96 8.00 -6.41
CA ILE A 110 -4.75 8.13 -7.63
C ILE A 110 -5.69 6.93 -7.66
N ALA A 111 -6.99 7.16 -7.75
CA ALA A 111 -8.00 6.11 -7.87
C ALA A 111 -8.62 6.14 -9.26
N TRP A 112 -9.07 4.99 -9.74
CA TRP A 112 -9.79 4.88 -11.01
C TRP A 112 -10.82 3.76 -10.97
N ASP A 113 -11.71 3.76 -11.96
CA ASP A 113 -12.68 2.69 -12.24
C ASP A 113 -12.39 2.03 -13.59
N TRP A 114 -12.77 0.76 -13.76
CA TRP A 114 -12.78 0.15 -15.11
C TRP A 114 -14.04 0.57 -15.87
N VAL A 115 -13.94 0.71 -17.19
CA VAL A 115 -15.08 1.16 -18.05
C VAL A 115 -16.30 0.24 -17.94
N ASP A 116 -16.09 -1.06 -17.70
CA ASP A 116 -17.15 -2.07 -17.54
C ASP A 116 -17.36 -2.49 -16.08
N ALA A 117 -16.88 -1.67 -15.13
CA ALA A 117 -17.10 -1.84 -13.71
C ALA A 117 -18.58 -2.09 -13.39
N LYS A 118 -18.94 -3.34 -13.09
CA LYS A 118 -20.27 -3.61 -12.52
C LYS A 118 -20.32 -2.95 -11.15
N LYS A 119 -21.27 -2.03 -10.97
CA LYS A 119 -21.62 -1.54 -9.63
C LYS A 119 -21.90 -2.74 -8.74
N ARG A 120 -21.32 -2.77 -7.55
CA ARG A 120 -21.69 -3.77 -6.55
C ARG A 120 -23.15 -3.58 -6.14
N ALA A 121 -23.75 -4.62 -5.57
CA ALA A 121 -25.14 -4.60 -5.13
C ALA A 121 -25.43 -3.51 -4.08
N ASP A 122 -24.41 -3.08 -3.33
CA ASP A 122 -24.47 -2.00 -2.35
C ASP A 122 -24.27 -0.60 -2.96
N GLY A 123 -24.21 -0.50 -4.31
CA GLY A 123 -23.97 0.76 -5.02
C GLY A 123 -22.52 1.24 -4.98
N SER A 124 -21.62 0.55 -4.26
CA SER A 124 -20.20 0.88 -4.25
C SER A 124 -19.59 0.57 -5.62
N ILE A 125 -18.86 1.55 -6.13
CA ILE A 125 -17.99 1.39 -7.30
C ILE A 125 -16.66 0.91 -6.74
N GLY A 126 -16.20 -0.27 -7.13
CA GLY A 126 -14.96 -0.78 -6.56
C GLY A 126 -14.36 -1.93 -7.32
N THR A 127 -14.47 -1.90 -8.63
CA THR A 127 -13.74 -2.85 -9.48
C THR A 127 -12.46 -2.26 -10.03
N GLY A 128 -12.20 -0.95 -9.98
CA GLY A 128 -11.04 -0.30 -10.61
C GLY A 128 -9.69 -0.54 -9.93
N GLY A 129 -9.09 0.49 -9.31
CA GLY A 129 -7.82 0.32 -8.60
C GLY A 129 -7.31 1.61 -7.99
N TYR A 130 -6.15 1.54 -7.33
CA TYR A 130 -5.47 2.72 -6.81
C TYR A 130 -3.95 2.65 -6.99
N ILE A 131 -3.35 3.82 -7.14
CA ILE A 131 -1.91 4.07 -7.16
C ILE A 131 -1.59 4.89 -5.92
N GLN A 132 -0.49 4.60 -5.25
CA GLN A 132 -0.01 5.44 -4.16
C GLN A 132 1.31 6.13 -4.55
N TYR A 133 1.47 7.37 -4.10
CA TYR A 133 2.67 8.18 -4.34
C TYR A 133 3.08 8.94 -3.08
N ASP A 134 4.36 9.31 -3.04
CA ASP A 134 4.92 10.10 -1.95
C ASP A 134 4.58 11.59 -2.16
N ALA A 135 3.60 12.09 -1.41
CA ALA A 135 3.13 13.47 -1.55
C ALA A 135 4.10 14.49 -0.94
N THR A 136 5.08 14.04 -0.15
CA THR A 136 6.07 14.93 0.49
C THR A 136 7.23 15.28 -0.44
N LYS A 137 7.43 14.49 -1.50
CA LYS A 137 8.48 14.74 -2.49
C LYS A 137 7.96 15.61 -3.63
N PRO A 138 8.75 16.60 -4.10
CA PRO A 138 8.38 17.41 -5.27
C PRO A 138 8.08 16.59 -6.52
N THR A 139 8.74 15.44 -6.69
CA THR A 139 8.56 14.55 -7.84
C THR A 139 7.28 13.72 -7.78
N ARG A 140 6.65 13.61 -6.60
CA ARG A 140 5.41 12.82 -6.37
C ARG A 140 5.44 11.44 -7.03
N THR A 141 6.58 10.77 -6.88
CA THR A 141 6.84 9.51 -7.58
C THR A 141 5.93 8.39 -7.04
N ILE A 142 5.38 7.61 -7.97
CA ILE A 142 4.58 6.42 -7.65
C ILE A 142 5.44 5.40 -6.91
N TYR A 143 4.90 4.75 -5.87
CA TYR A 143 5.59 3.64 -5.20
C TYR A 143 4.83 2.32 -5.23
N SER A 144 3.50 2.36 -5.40
CA SER A 144 2.68 1.15 -5.53
C SER A 144 1.52 1.36 -6.50
N ILE A 145 1.15 0.30 -7.21
CA ILE A 145 0.00 0.22 -8.11
C ILE A 145 -0.78 -1.03 -7.71
N SER A 146 -2.05 -0.87 -7.36
CA SER A 146 -2.90 -1.95 -6.85
C SER A 146 -4.20 -2.00 -7.66
N PRO A 147 -4.18 -2.59 -8.86
CA PRO A 147 -5.39 -2.80 -9.64
C PRO A 147 -6.28 -3.83 -8.93
N ALA A 148 -7.57 -3.57 -8.84
CA ALA A 148 -8.56 -4.57 -8.45
C ALA A 148 -8.90 -5.40 -9.68
N LEU A 149 -8.51 -6.67 -9.65
CA LEU A 149 -8.67 -7.62 -10.74
C LEU A 149 -9.41 -8.88 -10.24
N PRO A 150 -9.98 -9.69 -11.13
CA PRO A 150 -10.54 -11.00 -10.77
C PRO A 150 -9.49 -11.88 -10.09
N GLN A 151 -9.97 -12.86 -9.33
CA GLN A 151 -9.08 -13.84 -8.70
C GLN A 151 -8.30 -14.62 -9.76
N VAL A 152 -6.99 -14.77 -9.52
CA VAL A 152 -6.09 -15.53 -10.38
C VAL A 152 -5.52 -16.73 -9.62
N PRO A 153 -5.62 -17.96 -10.17
CA PRO A 153 -4.94 -19.12 -9.60
C PRO A 153 -3.41 -18.95 -9.64
N LEU A 154 -2.72 -19.39 -8.58
CA LEU A 154 -1.27 -19.25 -8.48
C LEU A 154 -0.54 -19.94 -9.65
N LYS A 155 -1.02 -21.09 -10.13
CA LYS A 155 -0.47 -21.78 -11.30
C LYS A 155 -0.37 -20.93 -12.56
N GLU A 156 -1.33 -20.04 -12.81
CA GLU A 156 -1.30 -19.15 -13.97
C GLU A 156 -0.22 -18.07 -13.80
N VAL A 157 -0.03 -17.58 -12.57
CA VAL A 157 1.06 -16.65 -12.26
C VAL A 157 2.41 -17.35 -12.37
N ILE A 158 2.52 -18.60 -11.88
CA ILE A 158 3.75 -19.39 -11.96
C ILE A 158 4.15 -19.66 -13.41
N LYS A 159 3.19 -20.04 -14.25
CA LYS A 159 3.42 -20.24 -15.68
C LYS A 159 4.03 -19.01 -16.35
N ARG A 160 3.68 -17.81 -15.88
CA ARG A 160 4.15 -16.55 -16.46
C ARG A 160 5.45 -16.04 -15.85
N TYR A 161 5.57 -16.04 -14.52
CA TYR A 161 6.63 -15.35 -13.79
C TYR A 161 7.59 -16.28 -13.03
N GLY A 162 7.38 -17.59 -13.11
CA GLY A 162 8.12 -18.58 -12.31
C GLY A 162 7.58 -18.69 -10.88
N TYR A 163 8.34 -19.30 -9.98
CA TYR A 163 7.93 -19.37 -8.57
C TYR A 163 8.14 -18.02 -7.85
N PRO A 164 7.37 -17.71 -6.80
CA PRO A 164 7.67 -16.56 -5.96
C PRO A 164 9.06 -16.72 -5.34
N THR A 165 9.71 -15.59 -5.06
CA THR A 165 11.01 -15.56 -4.40
C THR A 165 10.92 -15.61 -2.88
N HIS A 166 9.83 -15.08 -2.32
CA HIS A 166 9.64 -14.98 -0.88
C HIS A 166 8.15 -15.08 -0.49
N VAL A 167 7.92 -15.35 0.79
CA VAL A 167 6.60 -15.43 1.42
C VAL A 167 6.57 -14.58 2.68
N ILE A 168 5.46 -13.86 2.88
CA ILE A 168 5.08 -13.29 4.17
C ILE A 168 3.75 -13.94 4.57
N ALA A 169 3.75 -14.68 5.68
CA ALA A 169 2.60 -15.48 6.12
C ALA A 169 2.21 -15.22 7.58
N PRO A 170 1.94 -13.98 8.02
CA PRO A 170 1.60 -13.70 9.40
C PRO A 170 0.14 -14.03 9.70
N PHE A 171 -0.19 -14.03 10.97
CA PHE A 171 -1.56 -13.99 11.44
C PHE A 171 -1.75 -12.83 12.41
N SER A 172 -3.00 -12.41 12.61
CA SER A 172 -3.37 -11.42 13.61
C SER A 172 -4.59 -11.92 14.39
N TRP A 173 -4.76 -11.39 15.59
CA TRP A 173 -6.04 -11.46 16.27
C TRP A 173 -6.74 -10.12 16.14
N GLU A 174 -7.99 -10.17 15.69
CA GLU A 174 -8.90 -9.03 15.67
C GLU A 174 -9.99 -9.20 16.74
N ASP A 175 -10.84 -8.19 16.89
CA ASP A 175 -11.99 -8.18 17.80
C ASP A 175 -11.65 -8.47 19.27
N ALA A 176 -10.51 -7.92 19.72
CA ALA A 176 -9.94 -8.17 21.06
C ALA A 176 -9.65 -9.65 21.34
N GLY A 177 -9.09 -10.37 20.35
CA GLY A 177 -8.69 -11.77 20.53
C GLY A 177 -9.79 -12.78 20.21
N ARG A 178 -10.86 -12.39 19.54
CA ARG A 178 -11.98 -13.28 19.20
C ARG A 178 -11.84 -13.91 17.82
N SER A 179 -11.22 -13.20 16.89
CA SER A 179 -11.12 -13.62 15.49
C SER A 179 -9.65 -13.78 15.14
N LEU A 180 -9.24 -14.98 14.73
CA LEU A 180 -7.90 -15.25 14.23
C LEU A 180 -7.91 -15.17 12.71
N TYR A 181 -7.12 -14.26 12.16
CA TYR A 181 -7.00 -14.06 10.72
C TYR A 181 -5.59 -14.36 10.24
N TYR A 182 -5.51 -15.12 9.16
CA TYR A 182 -4.25 -15.41 8.47
C TYR A 182 -4.14 -14.53 7.23
N TYR A 183 -2.92 -14.11 6.93
CA TYR A 183 -2.59 -13.33 5.74
C TYR A 183 -1.49 -14.06 4.98
N LEU A 184 -1.58 -14.04 3.66
CA LEU A 184 -0.59 -14.66 2.80
C LEU A 184 -0.21 -13.69 1.68
N TYR A 185 1.09 -13.42 1.58
CA TYR A 185 1.69 -12.62 0.52
C TYR A 185 2.77 -13.44 -0.17
N LEU A 186 2.69 -13.56 -1.49
CA LEU A 186 3.72 -14.17 -2.33
C LEU A 186 4.44 -13.07 -3.10
N ILE A 187 5.76 -13.03 -2.96
CA ILE A 187 6.60 -11.94 -3.45
C ILE A 187 7.44 -12.43 -4.61
N TYR A 188 7.26 -11.78 -5.76
CA TYR A 188 8.03 -11.93 -6.98
C TYR A 188 8.98 -10.74 -7.07
N GLN A 189 10.06 -10.78 -6.28
CA GLN A 189 10.91 -9.62 -6.03
C GLN A 189 11.52 -9.02 -7.30
N PRO A 190 12.09 -9.80 -8.24
CA PRO A 190 12.65 -9.26 -9.48
C PRO A 190 11.61 -8.52 -10.34
N GLN A 191 10.33 -8.95 -10.29
CA GLN A 191 9.23 -8.35 -11.03
C GLN A 191 8.58 -7.17 -10.29
N GLY A 192 8.90 -6.96 -9.02
CA GLY A 192 8.19 -5.96 -8.21
C GLY A 192 6.72 -6.33 -7.98
N LEU A 193 6.37 -7.62 -7.95
CA LEU A 193 4.99 -8.09 -7.82
C LEU A 193 4.74 -8.75 -6.47
N ILE A 194 3.63 -8.38 -5.84
CA ILE A 194 3.15 -8.98 -4.60
C ILE A 194 1.72 -9.47 -4.84
N LEU A 195 1.52 -10.78 -4.79
CA LEU A 195 0.17 -11.36 -4.71
C LEU A 195 -0.22 -11.49 -3.26
N TYR A 196 -1.46 -11.16 -2.90
CA TYR A 196 -1.86 -11.34 -1.51
C TYR A 196 -3.36 -11.55 -1.32
N ASN A 197 -3.66 -12.28 -0.25
CA ASN A 197 -4.99 -12.39 0.31
C ASN A 197 -4.90 -12.13 1.82
N LYS A 198 -5.95 -11.50 2.34
CA LYS A 198 -6.05 -11.12 3.74
C LYS A 198 -7.30 -11.78 4.34
N TYR A 199 -7.31 -11.92 5.66
CA TYR A 199 -8.50 -12.34 6.42
C TYR A 199 -8.96 -13.77 6.17
N TYR A 200 -8.03 -14.71 5.96
CA TYR A 200 -8.39 -16.12 6.01
C TYR A 200 -8.77 -16.50 7.45
N THR A 201 -9.87 -17.24 7.63
CA THR A 201 -10.30 -17.75 8.95
C THR A 201 -9.67 -19.09 9.31
N LYS A 202 -8.89 -19.66 8.40
CA LYS A 202 -8.11 -20.90 8.58
C LYS A 202 -6.76 -20.71 7.91
N GLU A 203 -5.76 -21.50 8.32
CA GLU A 203 -4.46 -21.52 7.65
C GLU A 203 -4.66 -21.80 6.15
N PRO A 204 -4.28 -20.88 5.25
CA PRO A 204 -4.49 -21.07 3.83
C PRO A 204 -3.52 -22.15 3.30
N PRO A 205 -3.98 -23.07 2.45
CA PRO A 205 -3.08 -24.01 1.80
C PRO A 205 -2.19 -23.24 0.81
N ILE A 206 -0.87 -23.46 0.89
CA ILE A 206 0.08 -22.87 -0.06
C ILE A 206 0.36 -23.92 -1.13
N ASN A 207 -0.42 -23.88 -2.21
CA ASN A 207 -0.32 -24.79 -3.35
C ASN A 207 -0.63 -24.06 -4.67
N GLU A 208 -0.51 -24.74 -5.80
CA GLU A 208 -0.72 -24.17 -7.14
C GLU A 208 -2.16 -23.71 -7.42
N ASP A 209 -3.14 -24.26 -6.71
CA ASP A 209 -4.56 -23.96 -6.92
C ASP A 209 -5.07 -22.80 -6.06
N ILE A 210 -4.29 -22.33 -5.07
CA ILE A 210 -4.66 -21.14 -4.30
C ILE A 210 -4.84 -19.95 -5.25
N SER A 211 -5.92 -19.20 -5.06
CA SER A 211 -6.27 -18.07 -5.93
C SER A 211 -6.14 -16.75 -5.18
N PHE A 212 -5.53 -15.75 -5.83
CA PHE A 212 -5.29 -14.42 -5.27
C PHE A 212 -6.23 -13.39 -5.87
N GLY A 213 -6.95 -12.66 -5.01
CA GLY A 213 -7.86 -11.59 -5.44
C GLY A 213 -7.28 -10.20 -5.35
N LYS A 214 -6.04 -10.07 -4.86
CA LYS A 214 -5.34 -8.78 -4.77
C LYS A 214 -3.91 -8.96 -5.23
N LEU A 215 -3.42 -7.95 -5.92
CA LEU A 215 -2.02 -7.82 -6.25
C LEU A 215 -1.58 -6.37 -6.06
N SER A 216 -0.28 -6.19 -5.84
CA SER A 216 0.35 -4.88 -5.89
C SER A 216 1.63 -4.97 -6.71
N ILE A 217 1.87 -3.93 -7.51
CA ILE A 217 3.05 -3.74 -8.33
C ILE A 217 3.81 -2.57 -7.71
N VAL A 218 5.03 -2.85 -7.28
CA VAL A 218 5.89 -1.94 -6.54
C VAL A 218 7.23 -1.84 -7.22
N ASN A 219 8.06 -0.91 -6.79
CA ASN A 219 9.44 -0.89 -7.25
C ASN A 219 10.21 -2.06 -6.58
N PRO A 220 10.86 -2.95 -7.35
CA PRO A 220 11.65 -4.08 -6.86
C PRO A 220 12.65 -3.73 -5.76
N ASP A 221 13.30 -2.56 -5.87
CA ASP A 221 14.34 -2.11 -4.95
C ASP A 221 13.81 -1.74 -3.56
N TYR A 222 12.49 -1.55 -3.44
CA TYR A 222 11.83 -1.06 -2.23
C TYR A 222 10.93 -2.09 -1.56
N ILE A 223 10.85 -3.34 -2.04
CA ILE A 223 9.94 -4.35 -1.45
C ILE A 223 10.13 -4.49 0.07
N SER A 224 11.37 -4.49 0.55
CA SER A 224 11.67 -4.54 1.98
C SER A 224 11.19 -3.29 2.73
N SER A 225 11.40 -2.09 2.19
CA SER A 225 10.94 -0.85 2.83
C SER A 225 9.42 -0.67 2.77
N GLN A 226 8.75 -1.33 1.83
CA GLN A 226 7.30 -1.32 1.65
C GLN A 226 6.56 -2.20 2.67
N GLN A 227 7.26 -3.03 3.46
CA GLN A 227 6.66 -3.82 4.55
C GLN A 227 5.75 -2.98 5.46
N LYS A 228 6.18 -1.76 5.79
CA LYS A 228 5.41 -0.83 6.65
C LYS A 228 4.06 -0.47 6.05
N LEU A 229 3.96 -0.31 4.73
CA LEU A 229 2.72 0.03 4.04
C LEU A 229 1.70 -1.11 4.10
N TYR A 230 2.17 -2.35 4.25
CA TYR A 230 1.33 -3.51 4.48
C TYR A 230 1.07 -3.78 5.97
N GLY A 231 1.55 -2.91 6.86
CA GLY A 231 1.43 -3.06 8.32
C GLY A 231 2.41 -4.07 8.92
N PHE A 232 3.46 -4.45 8.18
CA PHE A 232 4.48 -5.38 8.68
C PHE A 232 5.69 -4.65 9.28
N PRO A 233 6.37 -5.26 10.25
CA PRO A 233 7.66 -4.78 10.72
C PRO A 233 8.62 -4.62 9.54
N ALA A 234 9.47 -3.60 9.58
CA ALA A 234 10.56 -3.41 8.60
C ALA A 234 11.73 -4.40 8.80
N ASP A 235 11.50 -5.48 9.54
CA ASP A 235 12.49 -6.49 9.85
C ASP A 235 12.56 -7.50 8.69
N PRO A 236 13.73 -7.70 8.06
CA PRO A 236 13.87 -8.63 6.95
C PRO A 236 13.59 -10.08 7.34
N SER A 237 13.72 -10.46 8.62
CA SER A 237 13.40 -11.81 9.10
C SER A 237 11.91 -12.16 9.00
N PHE A 238 11.05 -11.17 8.75
CA PHE A 238 9.63 -11.36 8.47
C PHE A 238 9.37 -11.89 7.05
N ILE A 239 10.34 -11.74 6.15
CA ILE A 239 10.29 -12.21 4.75
C ILE A 239 11.05 -13.52 4.67
N VAL A 240 10.34 -14.62 4.41
CA VAL A 240 10.95 -15.95 4.35
C VAL A 240 11.21 -16.31 2.88
N PRO A 241 12.43 -16.72 2.49
CA PRO A 241 12.69 -17.22 1.13
C PRO A 241 11.76 -18.37 0.75
N TRP A 242 11.35 -18.42 -0.51
CA TRP A 242 10.54 -19.51 -1.03
C TRP A 242 11.31 -20.83 -1.04
N GLU A 243 10.73 -21.87 -0.44
CA GLU A 243 11.28 -23.23 -0.38
C GLU A 243 10.28 -24.27 -0.91
N GLY A 244 9.42 -23.85 -1.84
CA GLY A 244 8.36 -24.68 -2.42
C GLY A 244 7.05 -24.63 -1.65
N PHE A 245 6.15 -25.57 -1.96
CA PHE A 245 4.83 -25.66 -1.33
C PHE A 245 4.90 -26.28 0.08
N LYS A 246 5.50 -25.53 1.01
CA LYS A 246 5.47 -25.83 2.45
C LYS A 246 4.17 -25.33 3.07
N ASP A 247 3.80 -25.90 4.21
CA ASP A 247 2.63 -25.45 4.96
C ASP A 247 2.78 -24.00 5.44
N PHE A 248 1.65 -23.34 5.68
CA PHE A 248 1.59 -21.96 6.15
C PHE A 248 2.51 -21.68 7.35
N ARG A 249 2.48 -22.58 8.35
CA ARG A 249 3.31 -22.50 9.57
C ARG A 249 4.81 -22.41 9.30
N TYR A 250 5.30 -23.06 8.23
CA TYR A 250 6.71 -23.00 7.84
C TYR A 250 7.17 -21.55 7.59
N TYR A 251 6.37 -20.82 6.82
CA TYR A 251 6.62 -19.43 6.44
C TYR A 251 6.16 -18.43 7.50
N CYS A 252 5.35 -18.87 8.45
CA CYS A 252 4.71 -17.96 9.39
C CYS A 252 5.70 -17.35 10.39
N ARG A 253 5.71 -16.01 10.41
CA ARG A 253 6.49 -15.17 11.32
C ARG A 253 5.56 -14.12 11.92
N MET A 254 5.81 -13.76 13.18
CA MET A 254 5.08 -12.70 13.87
C MET A 254 5.97 -11.98 14.87
N THR A 255 5.56 -10.78 15.28
CA THR A 255 6.21 -10.07 16.38
C THR A 255 5.60 -10.51 17.70
N ASP A 256 6.40 -11.10 18.58
CA ASP A 256 6.07 -11.32 19.99
C ASP A 256 7.09 -10.61 20.87
N LYS A 257 6.61 -9.74 21.78
CA LYS A 257 7.46 -8.94 22.68
C LYS A 257 8.63 -8.21 21.99
N GLY A 258 8.38 -7.71 20.78
CA GLY A 258 9.36 -6.98 19.98
C GLY A 258 10.38 -7.86 19.24
N GLN A 259 10.26 -9.18 19.30
CA GLN A 259 11.10 -10.14 18.56
C GLN A 259 10.29 -10.83 17.47
N ILE A 260 10.95 -11.14 16.35
CA ILE A 260 10.34 -11.98 15.31
C ILE A 260 10.50 -13.45 15.70
N VAL A 261 9.37 -14.13 15.84
CA VAL A 261 9.31 -15.55 16.23
C VAL A 261 8.54 -16.36 15.19
N LYS A 262 8.77 -17.68 15.17
CA LYS A 262 7.91 -18.61 14.42
C LYS A 262 6.53 -18.69 15.05
N CYS A 263 5.51 -18.86 14.23
CA CYS A 263 4.13 -18.88 14.71
C CYS A 263 3.79 -20.10 15.57
N ASP A 264 4.47 -21.24 15.39
CA ASP A 264 4.20 -22.46 16.16
C ASP A 264 4.26 -22.21 17.67
N SER A 265 5.32 -21.52 18.14
CA SER A 265 5.47 -21.21 19.57
C SER A 265 4.36 -20.35 20.14
N VAL A 266 3.64 -19.61 19.29
CA VAL A 266 2.58 -18.69 19.72
C VAL A 266 1.20 -19.32 19.56
N LEU A 267 0.92 -19.94 18.41
CA LEU A 267 -0.36 -20.62 18.17
C LEU A 267 -0.57 -21.76 19.18
N ASP A 268 0.48 -22.50 19.50
CA ASP A 268 0.40 -23.59 20.48
C ASP A 268 0.20 -23.08 21.92
N ALA A 269 0.62 -21.85 22.22
CA ALA A 269 0.33 -21.19 23.50
C ALA A 269 -1.13 -20.71 23.62
N TYR A 270 -1.87 -20.64 22.50
CA TYR A 270 -3.26 -20.18 22.44
C TYR A 270 -4.15 -21.12 21.61
N PRO A 271 -4.32 -22.40 21.99
CA PRO A 271 -5.00 -23.41 21.17
C PRO A 271 -6.48 -23.11 20.90
N ASN A 272 -7.11 -22.25 21.71
CA ASN A 272 -8.50 -21.82 21.55
C ASN A 272 -8.63 -20.44 20.87
N GLY A 273 -7.56 -19.89 20.31
CA GLY A 273 -7.55 -18.60 19.63
C GLY A 273 -7.75 -17.38 20.54
N LYS A 274 -7.90 -17.57 21.86
CA LYS A 274 -8.10 -16.48 22.83
C LYS A 274 -6.79 -16.14 23.53
N ARG A 275 -6.33 -14.90 23.33
CA ARG A 275 -5.27 -14.31 24.16
C ARG A 275 -5.85 -14.04 25.55
N LYS A 276 -5.22 -14.58 26.60
CA LYS A 276 -5.59 -14.27 27.99
C LYS A 276 -5.27 -12.83 28.33
#